data_AF-A0A1W9VCK4-F1
#
_entry.id   AF-A0A1W9VCK4-F1
#
_cell.length_a   1.000
_cell.length_b   1.000
_cell.length_c   1.000
_cell.angle_alpha   90.00
_cell.angle_beta   90.00
_cell.angle_gamma   90.00
#
_symmetry.space_group_name_H-M   'P 1'
#
loop_
_entity.id
_entity.type
_entity.pdbx_description
1 polymer ?
#
loop_
_entity_poly.entity_id
_entity_poly.type
_entity_poly.pdbx_seq_one_letter_code
_entity_poly.pdbx_strand_id
1 'polypeptide(L)'
;MDSGMISKIQKSKQYAQERERFQIDALSVTIKGTNNLHKTSFKDGEWQCDCDFFKTRGRCVHTMAVERILQNAELEMAAPPIDE
;
A
#
# COMPACT_ATOMS: atom_id res chain seq x y z
N MET A 1 35.35 3.23 10.23
CA MET A 1 33.89 3.44 10.27
C MET A 1 33.45 3.98 8.91
N ASP A 2 32.50 3.33 8.25
CA ASP A 2 31.94 3.81 6.98
C ASP A 2 30.97 4.98 7.26
N SER A 3 31.53 6.20 7.31
CA SER A 3 30.77 7.44 7.55
C SER A 3 29.67 7.66 6.49
N GLY A 4 29.84 7.09 5.30
CA GLY A 4 28.86 7.09 4.23
C GLY A 4 27.64 6.22 4.51
N MET A 5 27.78 5.13 5.27
CA MET A 5 26.64 4.31 5.68
C MET A 5 25.90 4.91 6.87
N ILE A 6 26.64 5.48 7.84
CA ILE A 6 26.06 6.14 9.01
C ILE A 6 25.13 7.29 8.59
N SER A 7 25.58 8.15 7.67
CA SER A 7 24.75 9.25 7.15
C SER A 7 23.50 8.77 6.39
N LYS A 8 23.58 7.66 5.65
CA LYS A 8 22.42 7.05 4.97
C LYS A 8 21.39 6.52 5.96
N ILE A 9 21.84 5.87 7.05
CA ILE A 9 20.95 5.39 8.12
C ILE A 9 20.23 6.55 8.82
N GLN A 10 20.90 7.68 9.03
CA GLN A 10 20.24 8.86 9.61
C GLN A 10 19.22 9.46 8.63
N LYS A 11 19.57 9.59 7.34
CA LYS A 11 18.64 10.05 6.31
C LYS A 11 17.43 9.13 6.17
N SER A 12 17.60 7.81 6.23
CA SER A 12 16.46 6.89 6.12
C SER A 12 15.47 7.05 7.28
N LYS A 13 15.96 7.32 8.50
CA LYS A 13 15.11 7.64 9.66
C LYS A 13 14.38 8.96 9.48
N GLN A 14 15.08 9.99 9.01
CA GLN A 14 14.46 11.28 8.69
C GLN A 14 13.35 11.11 7.65
N TYR A 15 13.63 10.40 6.55
CA TYR A 15 12.66 10.23 5.46
C TYR A 15 11.42 9.51 5.97
N ALA A 16 11.57 8.48 6.81
CA ALA A 16 10.43 7.79 7.43
C ALA A 16 9.52 8.67 8.31
N GLN A 17 9.97 9.85 8.75
CA GLN A 17 9.13 10.83 9.45
C GLN A 17 8.47 11.84 8.49
N GLU A 18 9.09 12.10 7.34
CA GLU A 18 8.60 12.97 6.26
C GLU A 18 7.72 12.16 5.29
N ARG A 19 6.58 11.68 5.78
CA ARG A 19 5.73 10.69 5.09
C ARG A 19 5.13 11.20 3.77
N GLU A 20 4.92 12.50 3.66
CA GLU A 20 4.48 13.20 2.44
C GLU A 20 5.42 13.00 1.24
N ARG A 21 6.62 12.48 1.48
CA ARG A 21 7.61 12.17 0.43
C ARG A 21 7.38 10.83 -0.26
N PHE A 22 6.46 10.01 0.24
CA PHE A 22 6.20 8.70 -0.30
C PHE A 22 4.80 8.63 -0.92
N GLN A 23 4.76 8.14 -2.15
CA GLN A 23 3.54 7.77 -2.84
C GLN A 23 3.56 6.26 -3.11
N ILE A 24 2.41 5.60 -2.97
CA ILE A 24 2.27 4.20 -3.36
C ILE A 24 1.63 4.12 -4.74
N ASP A 25 2.44 3.79 -5.75
CA ASP A 25 1.99 3.58 -7.13
C ASP A 25 1.38 2.19 -7.34
N ALA A 26 1.97 1.18 -6.69
CA ALA A 26 1.51 -0.19 -6.76
C ALA A 26 1.89 -0.99 -5.51
N LEU A 27 1.05 -1.96 -5.13
CA LEU A 27 1.35 -2.92 -4.08
C LEU A 27 0.68 -4.27 -4.36
N SER A 28 1.27 -5.34 -3.82
CA SER A 28 0.68 -6.68 -3.81
C SER A 28 0.80 -7.29 -2.42
N VAL A 29 -0.32 -7.75 -1.87
CA VAL A 29 -0.45 -8.28 -0.52
C VAL A 29 -1.13 -9.64 -0.59
N THR A 30 -0.58 -10.60 0.15
CA THR A 30 -1.26 -11.87 0.41
C THR A 30 -1.83 -11.83 1.81
N ILE A 31 -3.15 -11.89 1.92
CA ILE A 31 -3.86 -11.86 3.20
C ILE A 31 -4.25 -13.28 3.56
N LYS A 32 -3.90 -13.70 4.78
CA LYS A 32 -4.40 -14.96 5.33
C LYS A 32 -5.79 -14.72 5.91
N GLY A 33 -6.81 -15.10 5.16
CA GLY A 33 -8.18 -15.15 5.66
C GLY A 33 -8.39 -16.36 6.58
N THR A 34 -9.62 -16.50 7.08
CA THR A 34 -9.98 -17.61 7.98
C THR A 34 -9.79 -18.97 7.32
N ASN A 35 -10.15 -19.09 6.05
CA ASN A 35 -10.18 -20.37 5.33
C ASN A 35 -9.16 -20.46 4.19
N ASN A 36 -8.80 -19.32 3.58
CA ASN A 36 -8.00 -19.27 2.37
C ASN A 36 -7.04 -18.07 2.37
N LEU A 37 -6.04 -18.12 1.50
CA LEU A 37 -5.23 -16.96 1.16
C LEU A 37 -5.94 -16.12 0.10
N HIS A 38 -5.82 -14.80 0.23
CA HIS A 38 -6.37 -13.83 -0.72
C HIS A 38 -5.26 -12.93 -1.27
N LYS A 39 -5.17 -12.84 -2.59
CA LYS A 39 -4.32 -11.87 -3.27
C LYS A 39 -5.08 -10.56 -3.43
N THR A 40 -4.49 -9.50 -2.90
CA THR A 40 -4.99 -8.13 -3.00
C THR A 40 -3.90 -7.27 -3.61
N SER A 41 -4.24 -6.44 -4.58
CA SER A 41 -3.30 -5.52 -5.20
C SER A 41 -3.93 -4.16 -5.43
N PHE A 42 -3.07 -3.16 -5.48
CA PHE A 42 -3.39 -1.84 -5.98
C PHE A 42 -2.42 -1.50 -7.10
N LYS A 43 -2.92 -0.98 -8.21
CA LYS A 43 -2.12 -0.49 -9.34
C LYS A 43 -2.95 0.47 -10.16
N ASP A 44 -2.34 1.53 -10.67
CA ASP A 44 -2.97 2.50 -11.58
C ASP A 44 -4.26 3.12 -10.98
N GLY A 45 -4.29 3.34 -9.66
CA GLY A 45 -5.47 3.87 -8.98
C GLY A 45 -6.58 2.86 -8.68
N GLU A 46 -6.41 1.60 -9.06
CA GLU A 46 -7.44 0.57 -8.93
C GLU A 46 -7.07 -0.52 -7.94
N TRP A 47 -8.05 -0.88 -7.11
CA TRP A 47 -7.98 -2.06 -6.26
C TRP A 47 -8.38 -3.32 -7.01
N GLN A 48 -7.72 -4.43 -6.69
CA GLN A 48 -8.10 -5.77 -7.12
C GLN A 48 -8.00 -6.73 -5.93
N CYS A 49 -8.95 -7.65 -5.84
CA CYS A 49 -8.90 -8.76 -4.88
C CYS A 49 -9.53 -10.00 -5.51
N ASP A 50 -8.93 -11.17 -5.26
CA ASP A 50 -9.41 -12.45 -5.80
C ASP A 50 -10.71 -12.98 -5.15
N CYS A 51 -11.16 -12.38 -4.04
CA CYS A 51 -12.32 -12.85 -3.32
C CYS A 51 -13.63 -12.53 -4.06
N ASP A 52 -14.62 -13.42 -3.95
CA ASP A 52 -15.87 -13.28 -4.70
C ASP A 52 -16.67 -12.04 -4.31
N PHE A 53 -16.58 -11.60 -3.05
CA PHE A 53 -17.23 -10.38 -2.62
C PHE A 53 -16.71 -9.15 -3.38
N PHE A 54 -15.39 -9.08 -3.60
CA PHE A 54 -14.78 -7.99 -4.36
C PHE A 54 -15.31 -7.95 -5.79
N LYS A 55 -15.39 -9.09 -6.47
CA LYS A 55 -15.89 -9.20 -7.85
C LYS A 55 -17.31 -8.64 -8.02
N THR A 56 -18.12 -8.64 -6.95
CA THR A 56 -19.50 -8.12 -6.99
C THR A 56 -19.64 -6.64 -6.63
N ARG A 57 -18.66 -6.03 -5.93
CA ARG A 57 -18.81 -4.69 -5.33
C ARG A 57 -17.64 -3.74 -5.60
N GLY A 58 -16.52 -4.22 -6.13
CA GLY A 58 -15.28 -3.44 -6.26
C GLY A 58 -14.63 -3.07 -4.92
N ARG A 59 -15.07 -3.68 -3.80
CA ARG A 59 -14.52 -3.47 -2.46
C ARG A 59 -14.80 -4.69 -1.59
N CYS A 60 -13.87 -5.04 -0.70
CA CYS A 60 -14.06 -6.15 0.25
C CYS A 60 -13.27 -5.91 1.54
N VAL A 61 -13.42 -6.79 2.52
CA VAL A 61 -12.68 -6.73 3.79
C VAL A 61 -11.15 -6.69 3.58
N HIS A 62 -10.64 -7.30 2.51
CA HIS A 62 -9.21 -7.35 2.21
C HIS A 62 -8.66 -5.99 1.79
N THR A 63 -9.26 -5.36 0.76
CA THR A 63 -8.85 -4.02 0.31
C THR A 63 -9.03 -3.00 1.44
N MET A 64 -10.16 -3.09 2.16
CA MET A 64 -10.45 -2.26 3.33
C MET A 64 -9.44 -2.42 4.48
N ALA A 65 -8.87 -3.61 4.67
CA ALA A 65 -7.84 -3.84 5.67
C ALA A 65 -6.51 -3.23 5.24
N VAL A 66 -6.13 -3.35 3.96
CA VAL A 66 -4.91 -2.72 3.43
C VAL A 66 -5.03 -1.20 3.49
N GLU A 67 -6.16 -0.62 3.07
CA GLU A 67 -6.43 0.82 3.19
C GLU A 67 -6.23 1.33 4.63
N ARG A 68 -6.73 0.59 5.64
CA ARG A 68 -6.54 0.95 7.05
C ARG A 68 -5.09 0.90 7.49
N ILE A 69 -4.32 -0.08 7.03
CA ILE A 69 -2.88 -0.17 7.34
C ILE A 69 -2.14 1.03 6.74
N LEU A 70 -2.46 1.40 5.50
CA LEU A 70 -1.84 2.54 4.80
C LEU A 70 -2.24 3.87 5.44
N GLN A 71 -3.51 4.03 5.82
CA GLN A 71 -3.99 5.20 6.55
C GLN A 71 -3.28 5.35 7.91
N ASN A 72 -3.09 4.26 8.65
CA ASN A 72 -2.30 4.27 9.89
C ASN A 72 -0.82 4.59 9.65
N ALA A 73 -0.31 4.29 8.45
CA ALA A 73 1.02 4.68 8.03
C ALA A 73 1.08 6.13 7.51
N GLU A 74 -0.06 6.83 7.40
CA GLU A 74 -0.25 8.17 6.83
C GLU A 74 0.36 8.29 5.42
N LEU A 75 0.22 7.24 4.62
CA LEU A 75 0.69 7.19 3.23
C LEU A 75 -0.45 7.41 2.25
N GLU A 76 -0.18 8.22 1.22
CA GLU A 76 -1.12 8.42 0.11
C GLU A 76 -0.93 7.37 -0.99
N MET A 77 -2.07 6.92 -1.51
CA MET A 77 -2.13 6.10 -2.70
C MET A 77 -2.21 7.02 -3.92
N ALA A 78 -1.47 6.69 -4.98
CA ALA A 78 -1.57 7.43 -6.23
C ALA A 78 -3.04 7.49 -6.69
N ALA A 79 -3.57 8.69 -6.94
CA ALA A 79 -4.87 8.81 -7.57
C ALA A 79 -4.83 8.16 -8.97
N PRO A 80 -5.91 7.51 -9.44
CA PRO A 80 -5.97 7.06 -10.82
C PRO A 80 -5.69 8.25 -11.75
N PRO A 81 -4.96 8.05 -12.86
CA PRO A 81 -4.89 9.06 -13.90
C PRO A 81 -6.32 9.43 -14.32
N ILE A 82 -6.65 10.72 -14.24
CA ILE A 82 -7.91 11.25 -14.75
C ILE A 82 -7.74 11.29 -16.27
N ASP A 83 -8.25 10.28 -16.97
CA ASP A 83 -8.30 10.31 -18.44
C ASP A 83 -9.32 11.38 -18.87
N GLU A 84 -8.85 12.38 -19.62
CA GLU A 84 -9.62 13.50 -20.18
C GLU A 84 -10.32 13.13 -21.50
#